data_AF-A0A8T4QLT2-F1
#
_entry.id   AF-A0A8T4QLT2-F1
#
_cell.length_a   1.000
_cell.length_b   1.000
_cell.length_c   1.000
_cell.angle_alpha   90.00
_cell.angle_beta   90.00
_cell.angle_gamma   90.00
#
_symmetry.space_group_name_H-M   'P 1'
#
loop_
_entity.id
_entity.type
_entity.pdbx_description
1 polymer ?
#
loop_
_entity_poly.entity_id
_entity_poly.type
_entity_poly.pdbx_seq_one_letter_code
_entity_poly.pdbx_strand_id
1 'polypeptide(L)'
;MKHTPPITLLLLLLFLSAQFIGIFILTKYIDIEKSQETGQTEFRELPVGERPPLQEETSFLPLMMAILIGTALLLLLIKYKLSWIWRGWFLIAIVVTLMIAFAAFVNTLIAFVLALSLAVWKVFKPNFWVHNFTELFIYAGLAVIFVPLFSLLSIVILLILIALYDAYAVWKSKHMVTLAKSQVQEKAFAGLLIPYEVKGAESSLKVEQREKVPLPQKARTAILGGGDIGFPLLFAGVVLKEFGLWQSLVIPLFAAGGLAFLLWRSEEKKFYPAMPFIGAGCLIGLGLVFIIGQI
;
A
#
# COMPACT_ATOMS: atom_id res chain seq x y z
N MET A 1 18.44 -2.94 16.24
CA MET A 1 17.47 -2.23 15.38
C MET A 1 18.02 -2.16 13.98
N LYS A 2 17.17 -2.40 12.97
CA LYS A 2 17.59 -2.39 11.55
C LYS A 2 17.84 -0.98 11.01
N HIS A 3 17.16 0.01 11.58
CA HIS A 3 17.26 1.43 11.21
C HIS A 3 17.59 2.26 12.47
N THR A 4 18.15 3.45 12.27
CA THR A 4 18.33 4.43 13.36
C THR A 4 16.96 4.85 13.90
N PRO A 5 16.81 5.09 15.23
CA PRO A 5 15.54 5.49 15.85
C PRO A 5 14.73 6.57 15.10
N PRO A 6 15.32 7.67 14.58
CA PRO A 6 14.54 8.68 13.84
C PRO A 6 13.98 8.18 12.51
N ILE A 7 14.66 7.26 11.83
CA ILE A 7 14.19 6.69 10.56
C ILE A 7 13.06 5.68 10.81
N THR A 8 13.19 4.88 11.87
CA THR A 8 12.12 3.99 12.32
C THR A 8 10.86 4.78 12.67
N LEU A 9 11.01 5.89 13.41
CA LEU A 9 9.91 6.77 13.75
C LEU A 9 9.27 7.37 12.50
N LEU A 10 10.07 7.89 11.56
CA LEU A 10 9.58 8.48 10.32
C LEU A 10 8.81 7.46 9.45
N LEU A 11 9.29 6.22 9.35
CA LEU A 11 8.58 5.13 8.66
C LEU A 11 7.23 4.83 9.31
N LEU A 12 7.18 4.72 10.64
CA LEU A 12 5.93 4.48 11.37
C LEU A 12 4.95 5.63 11.19
N LEU A 13 5.45 6.87 11.17
CA LEU A 13 4.62 8.07 10.95
C LEU A 13 4.06 8.09 9.53
N LEU A 14 4.86 7.78 8.51
CA LEU A 14 4.40 7.66 7.13
C LEU A 14 3.40 6.51 6.94
N PHE A 15 3.64 5.36 7.59
CA PHE A 15 2.71 4.24 7.61
C PHE A 15 1.36 4.67 8.20
N LEU A 16 1.36 5.25 9.41
CA LEU A 16 0.12 5.73 10.05
C LEU A 16 -0.57 6.81 9.23
N SER A 17 0.19 7.72 8.62
CA SER A 17 -0.37 8.75 7.73
C SER A 17 -1.09 8.12 6.54
N ALA A 18 -0.51 7.11 5.90
CA ALA A 18 -1.16 6.38 4.80
C ALA A 18 -2.45 5.70 5.26
N GLN A 19 -2.43 5.08 6.44
CA GLN A 19 -3.62 4.43 7.01
C GLN A 19 -4.75 5.44 7.28
N PHE A 20 -4.45 6.52 7.99
CA PHE A 20 -5.46 7.52 8.36
C PHE A 20 -5.98 8.30 7.16
N ILE A 21 -5.11 8.67 6.21
CA ILE A 21 -5.53 9.29 4.94
C ILE A 21 -6.45 8.34 4.17
N GLY A 22 -6.11 7.05 4.11
CA GLY A 22 -6.93 6.04 3.46
C GLY A 22 -8.32 5.89 4.07
N ILE A 23 -8.40 5.76 5.39
CA ILE A 23 -9.68 5.69 6.13
C ILE A 23 -10.48 6.98 5.92
N PHE A 24 -9.83 8.14 5.99
CA PHE A 24 -10.50 9.42 5.79
C PHE A 24 -11.09 9.56 4.38
N ILE A 25 -10.34 9.18 3.34
CA ILE A 25 -10.86 9.19 1.97
C ILE A 25 -12.02 8.19 1.82
N LEU A 26 -11.90 7.00 2.40
CA LEU A 26 -12.98 6.00 2.40
C LEU A 26 -14.28 6.55 2.97
N THR A 27 -14.23 7.27 4.10
CA THR A 27 -15.44 7.86 4.69
C THR A 27 -16.16 8.86 3.78
N LYS A 28 -15.44 9.54 2.87
CA LYS A 28 -16.04 10.45 1.87
C LYS A 28 -16.81 9.73 0.77
N TYR A 29 -16.50 8.45 0.57
CA TYR A 29 -17.17 7.58 -0.38
C TYR A 29 -18.35 6.81 0.22
N ILE A 30 -18.57 6.87 1.54
CA ILE A 30 -19.75 6.28 2.17
C ILE A 30 -20.95 7.20 1.95
N ASP A 31 -22.05 6.65 1.45
CA ASP A 31 -23.30 7.36 1.23
C ASP A 31 -24.19 7.26 2.48
N ILE A 32 -24.18 8.30 3.30
CA ILE A 32 -24.87 8.30 4.61
C ILE A 32 -26.39 8.17 4.43
N GLU A 33 -26.96 8.79 3.39
CA GLU A 33 -28.42 8.80 3.17
C GLU A 33 -28.90 7.40 2.80
N LYS A 34 -28.28 6.77 1.80
CA LYS A 34 -28.60 5.39 1.42
C LYS A 34 -28.28 4.38 2.52
N SER A 35 -27.20 4.59 3.27
CA SER A 35 -26.82 3.68 4.36
C SER A 35 -27.82 3.68 5.52
N GLN A 36 -28.53 4.80 5.73
CA GLN A 36 -29.60 4.89 6.73
C GLN A 36 -30.89 4.22 6.27
N GLU A 37 -31.14 4.18 4.96
CA GLU A 37 -32.33 3.55 4.37
C GLU A 37 -32.21 2.01 4.30
N THR A 38 -31.03 1.49 3.94
CA THR A 38 -30.81 0.03 3.80
C THR A 38 -30.29 -0.64 5.07
N GLY A 39 -29.83 0.14 6.06
CA GLY A 39 -29.21 -0.40 7.27
C GLY A 39 -27.85 -1.06 7.03
N GLN A 40 -27.29 -0.94 5.82
CA GLN A 40 -25.98 -1.43 5.42
C GLN A 40 -25.16 -0.26 4.86
N THR A 41 -23.85 -0.25 5.06
CA THR A 41 -23.01 0.83 4.54
C THR A 41 -22.91 0.77 3.01
N GLU A 42 -23.61 1.68 2.35
CA GLU A 42 -23.52 1.87 0.91
C GLU A 42 -22.45 2.89 0.54
N PHE A 43 -21.90 2.72 -0.66
CA PHE A 43 -20.85 3.57 -1.16
C PHE A 43 -21.26 4.26 -2.47
N ARG A 44 -20.87 5.52 -2.62
CA ARG A 44 -21.09 6.34 -3.81
C ARG A 44 -20.39 5.79 -5.04
N GLU A 45 -20.89 6.10 -6.22
CA GLU A 45 -20.27 5.71 -7.48
C GLU A 45 -18.82 6.19 -7.62
N LEU A 46 -18.02 5.44 -8.37
CA LEU A 46 -16.64 5.81 -8.63
C LEU A 46 -16.60 6.88 -9.72
N PRO A 47 -15.62 7.79 -9.71
CA PRO A 47 -15.40 8.75 -10.79
C PRO A 47 -15.18 8.13 -12.17
N VAL A 48 -14.90 6.82 -12.20
CA VAL A 48 -14.54 6.04 -13.40
C VAL A 48 -15.71 5.16 -13.88
N GLY A 49 -16.84 5.15 -13.16
CA GLY A 49 -18.06 4.45 -13.55
C GLY A 49 -18.81 3.76 -12.40
N GLU A 50 -19.84 3.01 -12.77
CA GLU A 50 -20.66 2.22 -11.86
C GLU A 50 -19.87 1.06 -11.25
N ARG A 51 -20.24 0.70 -10.01
CA ARG A 51 -19.63 -0.42 -9.30
C ARG A 51 -20.26 -1.73 -9.78
N PRO A 52 -19.48 -2.81 -9.94
CA PRO A 52 -20.07 -4.11 -10.22
C PRO A 52 -21.03 -4.53 -9.09
N PRO A 53 -22.11 -5.25 -9.40
CA PRO A 53 -23.09 -5.67 -8.39
C PRO A 53 -22.44 -6.51 -7.30
N LEU A 54 -22.68 -6.13 -6.05
CA LEU A 54 -22.05 -6.71 -4.86
C LEU A 54 -22.77 -8.02 -4.45
N GLN A 55 -22.05 -9.14 -4.46
CA GLN A 55 -22.47 -10.37 -3.79
C GLN A 55 -21.42 -10.72 -2.72
N GLU A 56 -21.51 -10.07 -1.56
CA GLU A 56 -20.44 -10.05 -0.55
C GLU A 56 -20.03 -11.44 -0.02
N GLU A 57 -20.97 -12.39 0.01
CA GLU A 57 -20.79 -13.74 0.57
C GLU A 57 -19.92 -14.65 -0.32
N THR A 58 -20.04 -14.54 -1.65
CA THR A 58 -19.33 -15.41 -2.61
C THR A 58 -18.13 -14.71 -3.27
N SER A 59 -17.93 -13.42 -2.99
CA SER A 59 -16.93 -12.57 -3.67
C SER A 59 -15.48 -12.91 -3.34
N PHE A 60 -15.20 -13.67 -2.27
CA PHE A 60 -13.82 -14.02 -1.91
C PHE A 60 -13.09 -14.85 -2.98
N LEU A 61 -13.75 -15.88 -3.54
CA LEU A 61 -13.12 -16.79 -4.50
C LEU A 61 -12.83 -16.09 -5.85
N PRO A 62 -13.79 -15.37 -6.47
CA PRO A 62 -13.52 -14.59 -7.68
C PRO A 62 -12.42 -13.53 -7.46
N LEU A 63 -12.41 -12.87 -6.31
CA LEU A 63 -11.42 -11.83 -6.02
C LEU A 63 -10.02 -12.41 -5.82
N MET A 64 -9.89 -13.53 -5.12
CA MET A 64 -8.61 -14.22 -4.99
C MET A 64 -8.11 -14.72 -6.35
N MET A 65 -9.00 -15.27 -7.19
CA MET A 65 -8.67 -15.63 -8.57
C MET A 65 -8.24 -14.41 -9.39
N ALA A 66 -8.91 -13.26 -9.26
CA ALA A 66 -8.53 -12.03 -9.96
C ALA A 66 -7.13 -11.54 -9.55
N ILE A 67 -6.80 -11.59 -8.25
CA ILE A 67 -5.46 -11.22 -7.75
C ILE A 67 -4.39 -12.20 -8.30
N LEU A 68 -4.67 -13.50 -8.31
CA LEU A 68 -3.75 -14.50 -8.86
C LEU A 68 -3.55 -14.31 -10.36
N ILE A 69 -4.61 -14.06 -11.12
CA ILE A 69 -4.55 -13.78 -12.56
C ILE A 69 -3.77 -12.49 -12.83
N GLY A 70 -4.05 -11.42 -12.08
CA GLY A 70 -3.32 -10.15 -12.20
C GLY A 70 -1.83 -10.31 -11.92
N THR A 71 -1.48 -11.11 -10.90
CA THR A 71 -0.08 -11.43 -10.58
C THR A 71 0.57 -12.28 -11.67
N ALA A 72 -0.13 -13.28 -12.21
CA ALA A 72 0.36 -14.12 -13.30
C ALA A 72 0.60 -13.30 -14.58
N LEU A 73 -0.32 -12.40 -14.92
CA LEU A 73 -0.16 -11.45 -16.04
C LEU A 73 1.05 -10.53 -15.85
N LEU A 74 1.25 -10.01 -14.64
CA LEU A 74 2.43 -9.20 -14.31
C LEU A 74 3.73 -9.99 -14.53
N LEU A 75 3.80 -11.22 -14.03
CA LEU A 75 4.97 -12.09 -14.22
C LEU A 75 5.21 -12.42 -15.70
N LEU A 76 4.15 -12.61 -16.46
CA LEU A 76 4.21 -12.84 -17.90
C LEU A 76 4.80 -11.62 -18.63
N LEU A 77 4.33 -10.40 -18.34
CA LEU A 77 4.85 -9.15 -18.92
C LEU A 77 6.35 -8.97 -18.63
N ILE A 78 6.78 -9.29 -17.40
CA ILE A 78 8.20 -9.25 -17.01
C ILE A 78 9.01 -10.29 -17.79
N LYS A 79 8.49 -11.53 -17.91
CA LYS A 79 9.17 -12.62 -18.63
C LYS A 79 9.45 -12.26 -20.09
N TYR A 80 8.52 -11.59 -20.76
CA TYR A 80 8.69 -11.17 -22.16
C TYR A 80 9.42 -9.83 -22.34
N LYS A 81 9.89 -9.19 -21.25
CA LYS A 81 10.58 -7.88 -21.26
C LYS A 81 9.79 -6.78 -21.98
N LEU A 82 8.46 -6.81 -21.88
CA LEU A 82 7.55 -5.80 -22.44
C LEU A 82 7.54 -4.53 -21.55
N SER A 83 8.72 -3.92 -21.35
CA SER A 83 8.92 -2.80 -20.42
C SER A 83 8.07 -1.58 -20.77
N TRP A 84 7.76 -1.35 -22.05
CA TRP A 84 6.88 -0.26 -22.49
C TRP A 84 5.43 -0.48 -22.04
N ILE A 85 4.90 -1.68 -22.26
CA ILE A 85 3.52 -2.05 -21.87
C ILE A 85 3.39 -2.03 -20.35
N TRP A 86 4.40 -2.53 -19.63
CA TRP A 86 4.42 -2.45 -18.17
C TRP A 86 4.40 -1.00 -17.66
N ARG A 87 5.22 -0.10 -18.23
CA ARG A 87 5.21 1.32 -17.84
C ARG A 87 3.88 2.01 -18.13
N GLY A 88 3.27 1.73 -19.29
CA GLY A 88 1.96 2.26 -19.66
C GLY A 88 0.86 1.78 -18.71
N TRP A 89 0.81 0.46 -18.45
CA TRP A 89 -0.15 -0.13 -17.52
C TRP A 89 0.00 0.42 -16.11
N PHE A 90 1.24 0.53 -15.62
CA PHE A 90 1.54 1.08 -14.30
C PHE A 90 1.13 2.56 -14.19
N LEU A 91 1.36 3.35 -15.24
CA LEU A 91 0.91 4.75 -15.30
C LEU A 91 -0.62 4.83 -15.21
N ILE A 92 -1.34 4.01 -15.97
CA ILE A 92 -2.81 3.97 -15.93
C ILE A 92 -3.30 3.63 -14.52
N ALA A 93 -2.74 2.59 -13.90
CA ALA A 93 -3.12 2.19 -12.54
C ALA A 93 -2.89 3.31 -11.51
N ILE A 94 -1.77 4.03 -11.61
CA ILE A 94 -1.48 5.19 -10.74
C ILE A 94 -2.47 6.33 -11.00
N VAL A 95 -2.76 6.65 -12.27
CA VAL A 95 -3.71 7.72 -12.61
C VAL A 95 -5.09 7.41 -12.04
N VAL A 96 -5.59 6.19 -12.23
CA VAL A 96 -6.91 5.77 -11.73
C VAL A 96 -6.98 5.87 -10.20
N THR A 97 -5.99 5.32 -9.50
CA THR A 97 -5.98 5.31 -8.03
C THR A 97 -5.83 6.72 -7.44
N LEU A 98 -4.96 7.56 -8.01
CA LEU A 98 -4.82 8.96 -7.58
C LEU A 98 -6.07 9.79 -7.91
N MET A 99 -6.68 9.58 -9.07
CA MET A 99 -7.91 10.28 -9.47
C MET A 99 -9.04 9.97 -8.49
N ILE A 100 -9.22 8.71 -8.12
CA ILE A 100 -10.21 8.29 -7.12
C ILE A 100 -9.89 8.94 -5.77
N ALA A 101 -8.63 8.92 -5.33
CA ALA A 101 -8.24 9.53 -4.06
C ALA A 101 -8.51 11.05 -4.03
N PHE A 102 -8.22 11.78 -5.10
CA PHE A 102 -8.41 13.23 -5.16
C PHE A 102 -9.86 13.65 -5.44
N ALA A 103 -10.63 12.84 -6.15
CA ALA A 103 -12.04 13.10 -6.40
C ALA A 103 -12.88 13.13 -5.11
N ALA A 104 -12.36 12.60 -4.00
CA ALA A 104 -12.95 12.78 -2.67
C ALA A 104 -12.96 14.24 -2.17
N PHE A 105 -12.10 15.10 -2.73
CA PHE A 105 -11.88 16.48 -2.26
C PHE A 105 -12.20 17.55 -3.30
N VAL A 106 -12.00 17.24 -4.58
CA VAL A 106 -12.16 18.19 -5.69
C VAL A 106 -13.01 17.58 -6.79
N ASN A 107 -13.52 18.42 -7.69
CA ASN A 107 -14.26 17.97 -8.87
C ASN A 107 -13.42 16.96 -9.70
N THR A 108 -14.08 15.93 -10.23
CA THR A 108 -13.51 14.87 -11.09
C THR A 108 -12.55 15.38 -12.16
N LEU A 109 -12.84 16.49 -12.83
CA LEU A 109 -11.94 17.05 -13.86
C LEU A 109 -10.62 17.55 -13.26
N ILE A 110 -10.69 18.24 -12.12
CA ILE A 110 -9.50 18.75 -11.41
C ILE A 110 -8.71 17.57 -10.84
N ALA A 111 -9.41 16.58 -10.25
CA ALA A 111 -8.80 15.35 -9.74
C ALA A 111 -8.04 14.60 -10.84
N PHE A 112 -8.61 14.49 -12.04
CA PHE A 112 -7.96 13.84 -13.17
C PHE A 112 -6.69 14.57 -13.62
N VAL A 113 -6.75 15.90 -13.77
CA VAL A 113 -5.57 16.69 -14.18
C VAL A 113 -4.45 16.60 -13.13
N LEU A 114 -4.79 16.67 -11.84
CA LEU A 114 -3.84 16.49 -10.74
C LEU A 114 -3.26 15.07 -10.70
N ALA A 115 -4.10 14.05 -10.85
CA ALA A 115 -3.66 12.65 -10.87
C ALA A 115 -2.73 12.38 -12.06
N LEU A 116 -3.08 12.86 -13.26
CA LEU A 116 -2.28 12.68 -14.47
C LEU A 116 -0.92 13.37 -14.35
N SER A 117 -0.90 14.63 -13.90
CA SER A 117 0.34 15.38 -13.73
C SER A 117 1.29 14.73 -12.71
N LEU A 118 0.76 14.30 -11.55
CA LEU A 118 1.56 13.60 -10.53
C LEU A 118 2.00 12.19 -10.98
N ALA A 119 1.16 11.45 -11.69
CA ALA A 119 1.51 10.13 -12.22
C ALA A 119 2.62 10.22 -13.27
N VAL A 120 2.52 11.16 -14.21
CA VAL A 120 3.57 11.42 -15.20
C VAL A 120 4.85 11.85 -14.51
N TRP A 121 4.78 12.76 -13.53
CA TRP A 121 5.95 13.16 -12.75
C TRP A 121 6.60 11.95 -12.07
N LYS A 122 5.82 11.15 -11.35
CA LYS A 122 6.30 9.94 -10.65
C LYS A 122 7.01 8.96 -11.59
N VAL A 123 6.41 8.66 -12.75
CA VAL A 123 6.92 7.63 -13.67
C VAL A 123 8.13 8.09 -14.47
N PHE A 124 8.12 9.33 -14.96
CA PHE A 124 9.18 9.83 -15.85
C PHE A 124 10.32 10.55 -15.13
N LYS A 125 10.06 11.15 -13.96
CA LYS A 125 11.05 11.86 -13.15
C LYS A 125 10.99 11.36 -11.69
N PRO A 126 11.60 10.19 -11.40
CA PRO A 126 11.54 9.59 -10.06
C PRO A 126 12.20 10.53 -9.03
N ASN A 127 11.36 11.18 -8.24
CA ASN A 127 11.75 11.99 -7.09
C ASN A 127 11.22 11.30 -5.83
N PHE A 128 12.08 11.15 -4.84
CA PHE A 128 11.78 10.61 -3.54
C PHE A 128 10.52 11.21 -2.89
N TRP A 129 10.40 12.54 -2.93
CA TRP A 129 9.30 13.27 -2.30
C TRP A 129 7.97 13.01 -3.00
N VAL A 130 7.96 13.10 -4.33
CA VAL A 130 6.78 12.82 -5.16
C VAL A 130 6.35 11.36 -5.02
N HIS A 131 7.31 10.44 -4.96
CA HIS A 131 7.06 9.02 -4.76
C HIS A 131 6.33 8.79 -3.44
N ASN A 132 6.91 9.15 -2.31
CA ASN A 132 6.27 8.91 -1.02
C ASN A 132 4.94 9.64 -0.87
N PHE A 133 4.83 10.88 -1.35
CA PHE A 133 3.58 11.62 -1.29
C PHE A 133 2.47 10.93 -2.08
N THR A 134 2.73 10.54 -3.34
CA THR A 134 1.73 9.85 -4.17
C THR A 134 1.37 8.47 -3.63
N GLU A 135 2.33 7.75 -3.02
CA GLU A 135 2.08 6.45 -2.39
C GLU A 135 1.03 6.56 -1.27
N LEU A 136 1.01 7.64 -0.47
CA LEU A 136 -0.03 7.84 0.56
C LEU A 136 -1.45 7.82 -0.01
N PHE A 137 -1.65 8.35 -1.22
CA PHE A 137 -2.96 8.44 -1.88
C PHE A 137 -3.28 7.21 -2.74
N ILE A 138 -2.28 6.55 -3.32
CA ILE A 138 -2.50 5.35 -4.15
C ILE A 138 -3.15 4.24 -3.31
N TYR A 139 -2.68 4.01 -2.09
CA TYR A 139 -3.28 3.01 -1.20
C TYR A 139 -4.71 3.39 -0.80
N ALA A 140 -5.00 4.68 -0.61
CA ALA A 140 -6.35 5.17 -0.36
C ALA A 140 -7.28 4.88 -1.55
N GLY A 141 -6.84 5.19 -2.78
CA GLY A 141 -7.61 4.90 -3.99
C GLY A 141 -7.86 3.41 -4.18
N LEU A 142 -6.87 2.56 -3.90
CA LEU A 142 -7.05 1.10 -3.86
C LEU A 142 -8.09 0.68 -2.84
N ALA A 143 -8.05 1.26 -1.63
CA ALA A 143 -9.00 0.91 -0.59
C ALA A 143 -10.44 1.25 -1.00
N VAL A 144 -10.67 2.41 -1.61
CA VAL A 144 -12.00 2.81 -2.12
C VAL A 144 -12.55 1.82 -3.14
N ILE A 145 -11.70 1.25 -4.00
CA ILE A 145 -12.11 0.26 -4.99
C ILE A 145 -12.45 -1.08 -4.32
N PHE A 146 -11.59 -1.55 -3.42
CA PHE A 146 -11.60 -2.94 -2.98
C PHE A 146 -12.37 -3.20 -1.68
N VAL A 147 -12.41 -2.26 -0.72
CA VAL A 147 -13.11 -2.43 0.57
C VAL A 147 -14.57 -2.87 0.41
N PRO A 148 -15.38 -2.28 -0.50
CA PRO A 148 -16.76 -2.70 -0.70
C PRO A 148 -16.92 -4.15 -1.19
N LEU A 149 -15.88 -4.70 -1.84
CA LEU A 149 -15.90 -6.07 -2.37
C LEU A 149 -15.59 -7.13 -1.31
N PHE A 150 -15.17 -6.70 -0.12
CA PHE A 150 -14.76 -7.59 0.96
C PHE A 150 -15.82 -7.64 2.06
N SER A 151 -16.14 -8.85 2.51
CA SER A 151 -16.74 -9.09 3.82
C SER A 151 -15.66 -9.22 4.90
N LEU A 152 -16.06 -9.05 6.17
CA LEU A 152 -15.16 -9.19 7.32
C LEU A 152 -14.40 -10.52 7.32
N LEU A 153 -15.10 -11.62 7.04
CA LEU A 153 -14.52 -12.96 6.98
C LEU A 153 -13.50 -13.04 5.83
N SER A 154 -13.85 -12.52 4.66
CA SER A 154 -12.99 -12.55 3.46
C SER A 154 -11.66 -11.83 3.69
N ILE A 155 -11.69 -10.64 4.32
CA ILE A 155 -10.47 -9.87 4.55
C ILE A 155 -9.59 -10.49 5.64
N VAL A 156 -10.18 -11.14 6.65
CA VAL A 156 -9.44 -11.91 7.67
C VAL A 156 -8.72 -13.09 7.03
N ILE A 157 -9.40 -13.88 6.21
CA ILE A 157 -8.78 -15.01 5.51
C ILE A 157 -7.68 -14.51 4.57
N LEU A 158 -7.94 -13.47 3.78
CA LEU A 158 -6.95 -12.88 2.88
C LEU A 158 -5.69 -12.44 3.64
N LEU A 159 -5.87 -11.76 4.76
CA LEU A 159 -4.76 -11.29 5.60
C LEU A 159 -3.93 -12.45 6.15
N ILE A 160 -4.57 -13.53 6.62
CA ILE A 160 -3.88 -14.74 7.09
C ILE A 160 -3.10 -15.40 5.94
N LEU A 161 -3.72 -15.55 4.77
CA LEU A 161 -3.07 -16.16 3.60
C LEU A 161 -1.83 -15.38 3.15
N ILE A 162 -1.92 -14.04 3.10
CA ILE A 162 -0.79 -13.19 2.71
C ILE A 162 0.31 -13.20 3.77
N ALA A 163 -0.06 -13.19 5.06
CA ALA A 163 0.91 -13.32 6.15
C ALA A 163 1.68 -14.66 6.06
N LEU A 164 0.97 -15.77 5.83
CA LEU A 164 1.61 -17.08 5.64
C LEU A 164 2.48 -17.12 4.38
N TYR A 165 2.01 -16.53 3.29
CA TYR A 165 2.77 -16.42 2.05
C TYR A 165 4.07 -15.61 2.25
N ASP A 166 4.00 -14.44 2.90
CA ASP A 166 5.17 -13.60 3.18
C ASP A 166 6.17 -14.32 4.09
N ALA A 167 5.70 -14.97 5.16
CA ALA A 167 6.54 -15.79 6.03
C ALA A 167 7.27 -16.90 5.27
N TYR A 168 6.54 -17.62 4.40
CA TYR A 168 7.11 -18.67 3.56
C TYR A 168 8.10 -18.11 2.53
N ALA A 169 7.74 -17.01 1.87
CA ALA A 169 8.54 -16.39 0.82
C ALA A 169 9.86 -15.81 1.35
N VAL A 170 9.87 -15.29 2.58
CA VAL A 170 11.07 -14.73 3.21
C VAL A 170 11.94 -15.82 3.85
N TRP A 171 11.35 -16.75 4.61
CA TRP A 171 12.13 -17.74 5.36
C TRP A 171 12.57 -18.95 4.53
N LYS A 172 11.69 -19.47 3.66
CA LYS A 172 11.98 -20.68 2.87
C LYS A 172 12.49 -20.36 1.48
N SER A 173 11.71 -19.66 0.65
CA SER A 173 12.06 -19.50 -0.76
C SER A 173 13.14 -18.43 -1.00
N LYS A 174 13.23 -17.42 -0.12
CA LYS A 174 14.09 -16.23 -0.26
C LYS A 174 13.90 -15.49 -1.60
N HIS A 175 12.85 -15.80 -2.36
CA HIS A 175 12.62 -15.24 -3.69
C HIS A 175 12.33 -13.73 -3.62
N MET A 176 11.56 -13.33 -2.60
CA MET A 176 11.25 -11.92 -2.33
C MET A 176 12.50 -11.09 -1.98
N VAL A 177 13.51 -11.72 -1.37
CA VAL A 177 14.80 -11.09 -1.08
C VAL A 177 15.61 -10.86 -2.37
N THR A 178 15.54 -11.80 -3.32
CA THR A 178 16.19 -11.66 -4.63
C THR A 178 15.50 -10.58 -5.46
N LEU A 179 14.17 -10.56 -5.49
CA LEU A 179 13.38 -9.53 -6.20
C LEU A 179 13.66 -8.12 -5.68
N ALA A 180 13.67 -7.92 -4.34
CA ALA A 180 13.95 -6.62 -3.75
C ALA A 180 15.36 -6.11 -4.13
N LYS A 181 16.37 -6.99 -4.17
CA LYS A 181 17.73 -6.62 -4.62
C LYS A 181 17.78 -6.22 -6.10
N SER A 182 16.94 -6.82 -6.94
CA SER A 182 16.82 -6.48 -8.37
C SER A 182 16.05 -5.19 -8.60
N GLN A 183 14.95 -4.95 -7.86
CA GLN A 183 14.14 -3.74 -7.98
C GLN A 183 14.87 -2.47 -7.53
N VAL A 184 15.73 -2.57 -6.50
CA VAL A 184 16.61 -1.46 -6.09
C VAL A 184 17.59 -1.08 -7.20
N GLN A 185 18.04 -2.03 -8.01
CA GLN A 185 18.92 -1.76 -9.16
C GLN A 185 18.16 -1.09 -10.32
N GLU A 186 16.88 -1.45 -10.50
CA GLU A 186 16.04 -0.99 -11.62
C GLU A 186 15.19 0.27 -11.31
N LYS A 187 15.31 0.87 -10.12
CA LYS A 187 14.54 2.07 -9.68
C LYS A 187 13.01 1.95 -9.78
N ALA A 188 12.47 0.73 -9.85
CA ALA A 188 11.06 0.44 -10.07
C ALA A 188 10.39 -0.13 -8.80
N PHE A 189 10.69 0.44 -7.63
CA PHE A 189 10.19 -0.08 -6.36
C PHE A 189 8.80 0.49 -6.02
N ALA A 190 7.87 -0.38 -5.65
CA ALA A 190 6.54 -0.03 -5.17
C ALA A 190 6.48 -0.15 -3.64
N GLY A 191 6.20 0.96 -2.96
CA GLY A 191 6.22 1.09 -1.50
C GLY A 191 6.95 2.33 -1.01
N LEU A 192 6.99 2.56 0.31
CA LEU A 192 7.66 3.73 0.88
C LEU A 192 9.17 3.54 0.87
N LEU A 193 9.87 4.57 0.44
CA LEU A 193 11.34 4.64 0.45
C LEU A 193 11.73 5.69 1.49
N ILE A 194 12.87 5.56 2.16
CA ILE A 194 13.53 6.66 2.90
C ILE A 194 15.05 6.55 2.76
N PRO A 195 15.76 7.48 2.06
CA PRO A 195 17.21 7.48 2.03
C PRO A 195 17.75 7.90 3.39
N TYR A 196 18.81 7.24 3.83
CA TYR A 196 19.48 7.56 5.10
C TYR A 196 20.26 8.89 5.03
N GLU A 197 20.54 9.41 3.84
CA GLU A 197 21.21 10.70 3.63
C GLU A 197 20.39 11.56 2.66
N VAL A 198 19.97 12.75 3.13
CA VAL A 198 19.25 13.77 2.33
C VAL A 198 20.25 14.83 1.82
N LYS A 199 21.48 14.44 1.49
CA LYS A 199 22.44 15.35 0.84
C LYS A 199 22.54 15.01 -0.64
N GLY A 200 22.03 15.92 -1.48
CA GLY A 200 22.27 15.89 -2.93
C GLY A 200 21.03 15.72 -3.80
N ALA A 201 19.92 16.39 -3.50
CA ALA A 201 19.13 16.95 -4.59
C ALA A 201 19.94 18.14 -5.13
N GLU A 202 20.20 18.16 -6.43
CA GLU A 202 21.07 19.11 -7.16
C GLU A 202 22.56 18.74 -7.23
N SER A 203 22.94 18.03 -8.30
CA SER A 203 23.95 18.53 -9.26
C SER A 203 24.22 17.50 -10.35
N SER A 204 23.81 17.88 -11.56
CA SER A 204 24.53 17.71 -12.84
C SER A 204 25.32 16.43 -13.12
N LEU A 205 24.84 15.73 -14.15
CA LEU A 205 25.64 15.12 -15.20
C LEU A 205 26.97 15.86 -15.43
N LYS A 206 28.09 15.22 -15.09
CA LYS A 206 29.32 15.31 -15.90
C LYS A 206 29.95 13.92 -15.97
N VAL A 207 29.94 13.40 -17.20
CA VAL A 207 30.75 12.26 -17.63
C VAL A 207 32.17 12.76 -17.71
N GLU A 208 33.04 12.33 -16.81
CA GLU A 208 34.47 12.22 -17.11
C GLU A 208 35.02 10.92 -16.52
N GLN A 209 35.60 10.13 -17.41
CA GLN A 209 36.36 8.92 -17.13
C GLN A 209 37.58 9.29 -16.28
N ARG A 210 37.77 8.63 -15.13
CA ARG A 210 39.10 8.29 -14.57
C ARG A 210 38.98 7.37 -13.35
N GLU A 211 39.61 6.21 -13.52
CA GLU A 211 40.31 5.33 -12.57
C GLU A 211 39.79 5.10 -11.13
N LYS A 212 39.58 3.80 -10.84
CA LYS A 212 39.73 3.08 -9.56
C LYS A 212 39.67 3.94 -8.28
N VAL A 213 38.45 4.34 -7.92
CA VAL A 213 38.11 4.78 -6.55
C VAL A 213 37.24 3.68 -5.91
N PRO A 214 37.50 3.25 -4.65
CA PRO A 214 36.66 2.25 -3.99
C PRO A 214 35.21 2.73 -3.96
N LEU A 215 34.29 1.83 -4.34
CA LEU A 215 32.84 2.03 -4.43
C LEU A 215 32.33 2.95 -3.30
N PRO A 216 31.69 4.10 -3.60
CA PRO A 216 31.08 4.92 -2.57
C PRO A 216 30.01 4.09 -1.87
N GLN A 217 30.04 4.11 -0.53
CA GLN A 217 29.13 3.36 0.32
C GLN A 217 27.68 3.62 -0.12
N LYS A 218 27.03 2.56 -0.64
CA LYS A 218 25.64 2.56 -1.09
C LYS A 218 24.77 3.31 -0.10
N ALA A 219 24.15 4.41 -0.54
CA ALA A 219 23.09 5.10 0.17
C ALA A 219 22.10 4.05 0.68
N ARG A 220 22.11 3.83 2.01
CA ARG A 220 21.16 2.91 2.64
C ARG A 220 19.79 3.55 2.44
N THR A 221 18.81 2.76 2.01
CA THR A 221 17.42 3.20 1.89
C THR A 221 16.59 2.28 2.77
N ALA A 222 15.79 2.85 3.66
CA ALA A 222 14.77 2.10 4.37
C ALA A 222 13.59 1.90 3.41
N ILE A 223 13.09 0.67 3.32
CA ILE A 223 12.10 0.29 2.34
C ILE A 223 10.99 -0.46 3.05
N LEU A 224 9.74 -0.01 2.89
CA LEU A 224 8.54 -0.69 3.34
C LEU A 224 7.71 -1.07 2.10
N GLY A 225 7.25 -2.31 2.02
CA GLY A 225 6.53 -2.80 0.84
C GLY A 225 5.15 -2.14 0.72
N GLY A 226 4.69 -1.93 -0.52
CA GLY A 226 3.35 -1.39 -0.72
C GLY A 226 2.23 -2.30 -0.21
N GLY A 227 2.42 -3.62 -0.27
CA GLY A 227 1.51 -4.59 0.34
C GLY A 227 1.40 -4.42 1.87
N ASP A 228 2.52 -4.13 2.53
CA ASP A 228 2.57 -3.91 3.99
C ASP A 228 1.72 -2.71 4.42
N ILE A 229 1.44 -1.76 3.52
CA ILE A 229 0.59 -0.58 3.74
C ILE A 229 -0.83 -0.84 3.27
N GLY A 230 -0.99 -1.42 2.07
CA GLY A 230 -2.29 -1.63 1.44
C GLY A 230 -3.17 -2.64 2.19
N PHE A 231 -2.64 -3.80 2.58
CA PHE A 231 -3.46 -4.84 3.22
C PHE A 231 -4.01 -4.45 4.59
N PRO A 232 -3.24 -3.81 5.50
CA PRO A 232 -3.80 -3.29 6.74
C PRO A 232 -4.85 -2.21 6.50
N LEU A 233 -4.70 -1.39 5.46
CA LEU A 233 -5.67 -0.36 5.12
C LEU A 233 -6.97 -0.96 4.59
N LEU A 234 -6.88 -2.00 3.75
CA LEU A 234 -8.06 -2.75 3.30
C LEU A 234 -8.79 -3.37 4.50
N PHE A 235 -8.05 -3.97 5.44
CA PHE A 235 -8.61 -4.53 6.65
C PHE A 235 -9.30 -3.46 7.52
N ALA A 236 -8.63 -2.34 7.77
CA ALA A 236 -9.20 -1.23 8.52
C ALA A 236 -10.43 -0.63 7.82
N GLY A 237 -10.42 -0.57 6.48
CA GLY A 237 -11.55 -0.12 5.67
C GLY A 237 -12.75 -1.06 5.74
N VAL A 238 -12.55 -2.38 5.79
CA VAL A 238 -13.65 -3.33 6.01
C VAL A 238 -14.18 -3.21 7.45
N VAL A 239 -13.31 -2.99 8.45
CA VAL A 239 -13.78 -2.69 9.81
C VAL A 239 -14.57 -1.38 9.86
N LEU A 240 -14.19 -0.37 9.07
CA LEU A 240 -14.97 0.87 8.91
C LEU A 240 -16.36 0.57 8.34
N LYS A 241 -16.43 -0.28 7.32
CA LYS A 241 -17.67 -0.74 6.68
C LYS A 241 -18.61 -1.39 7.69
N GLU A 242 -18.10 -2.32 8.49
CA GLU A 242 -18.92 -3.18 9.37
C GLU A 242 -19.24 -2.55 10.73
N PHE A 243 -18.27 -1.84 11.33
CA PHE A 243 -18.36 -1.39 12.72
C PHE A 243 -18.33 0.13 12.89
N GLY A 244 -17.88 0.87 11.87
CA GLY A 244 -17.80 2.33 11.89
C GLY A 244 -16.41 2.91 12.14
N LEU A 245 -16.35 4.24 12.17
CA LEU A 245 -15.11 5.01 12.11
C LEU A 245 -14.20 4.79 13.32
N TRP A 246 -14.77 4.83 14.53
CA TRP A 246 -13.97 4.76 15.76
C TRP A 246 -13.26 3.42 15.91
N GLN A 247 -13.94 2.34 15.55
CA GLN A 247 -13.44 0.98 15.56
C GLN A 247 -12.34 0.80 14.49
N SER A 248 -12.54 1.38 13.30
CA SER A 248 -11.55 1.34 12.23
C SER A 248 -10.22 1.99 12.64
N LEU A 249 -10.25 3.11 13.36
CA LEU A 249 -9.05 3.85 13.78
C LEU A 249 -8.17 3.07 14.77
N VAL A 250 -8.72 2.08 15.47
CA VAL A 250 -7.96 1.19 16.35
C VAL A 250 -7.01 0.30 15.55
N ILE A 251 -7.44 -0.19 14.37
CA ILE A 251 -6.67 -1.15 13.57
C ILE A 251 -5.29 -0.60 13.15
N PRO A 252 -5.16 0.61 12.55
CA PRO A 252 -3.86 1.18 12.19
C PRO A 252 -2.88 1.29 13.35
N LEU A 253 -3.36 1.58 14.57
CA LEU A 253 -2.50 1.72 15.75
C LEU A 253 -1.90 0.37 16.15
N PHE A 254 -2.70 -0.69 16.16
CA PHE A 254 -2.20 -2.04 16.44
C PHE A 254 -1.32 -2.59 15.31
N ALA A 255 -1.67 -2.31 14.06
CA ALA A 255 -0.84 -2.66 12.90
C ALA A 255 0.54 -1.97 12.96
N ALA A 256 0.57 -0.68 13.31
CA ALA A 256 1.80 0.07 13.53
C ALA A 256 2.59 -0.45 14.73
N GLY A 257 1.93 -0.89 15.80
CA GLY A 257 2.57 -1.57 16.94
C GLY A 257 3.27 -2.86 16.52
N GLY A 258 2.62 -3.69 15.70
CA GLY A 258 3.21 -4.90 15.11
C GLY A 258 4.42 -4.59 14.23
N LEU A 259 4.33 -3.56 13.39
CA LEU A 259 5.46 -3.07 12.58
C LEU A 259 6.60 -2.54 13.46
N ALA A 260 6.29 -1.76 14.49
CA ALA A 260 7.28 -1.21 15.42
C ALA A 260 8.03 -2.32 16.16
N PHE A 261 7.32 -3.35 16.63
CA PHE A 261 7.91 -4.53 17.26
C PHE A 261 8.88 -5.25 16.31
N LEU A 262 8.48 -5.46 15.05
CA LEU A 262 9.34 -6.02 14.02
C LEU A 262 10.60 -5.17 13.82
N LEU A 263 10.46 -3.87 13.58
CA LEU A 263 11.58 -2.97 13.30
C LEU A 263 12.55 -2.86 14.48
N TRP A 264 12.04 -2.95 15.71
CA TRP A 264 12.85 -2.96 16.92
C TRP A 264 13.67 -4.23 17.04
N ARG A 265 13.05 -5.40 16.83
CA ARG A 265 13.70 -6.71 16.94
C ARG A 265 14.49 -7.13 15.70
N SER A 266 14.33 -6.42 14.59
CA SER A 266 15.07 -6.69 13.36
C SER A 266 16.55 -6.34 13.48
N GLU A 267 17.40 -7.25 13.02
CA GLU A 267 18.85 -7.05 12.88
C GLU A 267 19.19 -6.35 11.56
N GLU A 268 20.31 -5.62 11.54
CA GLU A 268 20.83 -5.04 10.31
C GLU A 268 21.18 -6.13 9.28
N LYS A 269 20.89 -5.87 8.00
CA LYS A 269 21.19 -6.74 6.84
C LYS A 269 20.36 -8.03 6.71
N LYS A 270 19.39 -8.28 7.58
CA LYS A 270 18.40 -9.37 7.43
C LYS A 270 17.04 -8.84 6.94
N PHE A 271 16.41 -9.62 6.07
CA PHE A 271 15.04 -9.39 5.61
C PHE A 271 14.10 -10.20 6.50
N TYR A 272 13.03 -9.55 6.97
CA TYR A 272 12.02 -10.15 7.82
C TYR A 272 10.65 -9.99 7.14
N PRO A 273 9.77 -10.99 7.26
CA PRO A 273 8.40 -10.87 6.76
C PRO A 273 7.64 -9.89 7.65
N ALA A 274 7.11 -8.81 7.08
CA ALA A 274 6.42 -7.76 7.84
C ALA A 274 4.95 -8.13 8.07
N MET A 275 4.31 -8.74 7.07
CA MET A 275 2.88 -9.06 7.09
C MET A 275 2.44 -9.97 8.24
N PRO A 276 3.22 -10.96 8.72
CA PRO A 276 2.85 -11.72 9.91
C PRO A 276 2.68 -10.87 11.17
N PHE A 277 3.55 -9.89 11.37
CA PHE A 277 3.53 -9.04 12.56
C PHE A 277 2.48 -7.96 12.45
N ILE A 278 2.37 -7.33 11.28
CA ILE A 278 1.33 -6.35 11.00
C ILE A 278 -0.05 -7.00 11.05
N GLY A 279 -0.20 -8.18 10.42
CA GLY A 279 -1.43 -8.94 10.39
C GLY A 279 -1.87 -9.42 11.77
N ALA A 280 -0.94 -9.90 12.60
CA ALA A 280 -1.23 -10.19 14.01
C ALA A 280 -1.71 -8.93 14.75
N GLY A 281 -1.08 -7.78 14.50
CA GLY A 281 -1.55 -6.48 15.00
C GLY A 281 -3.00 -6.19 14.59
N CYS A 282 -3.33 -6.30 13.30
CA CYS A 282 -4.70 -6.10 12.81
C CYS A 282 -5.72 -7.04 13.48
N LEU A 283 -5.38 -8.32 13.66
CA LEU A 283 -6.25 -9.31 14.30
C LEU A 283 -6.45 -9.02 15.80
N ILE A 284 -5.40 -8.62 16.51
CA ILE A 284 -5.51 -8.17 17.91
C ILE A 284 -6.39 -6.92 18.00
N GLY A 285 -6.20 -5.97 17.10
CA GLY A 285 -7.04 -4.78 16.99
C GLY A 285 -8.51 -5.13 16.76
N LEU A 286 -8.79 -6.09 15.86
CA LEU A 286 -10.14 -6.58 15.61
C LEU A 286 -10.75 -7.24 16.86
N GLY A 287 -9.98 -8.07 17.57
CA GLY A 287 -10.43 -8.66 18.84
C GLY A 287 -10.80 -7.60 19.88
N LEU A 288 -10.02 -6.52 19.97
CA LEU A 288 -10.30 -5.41 20.87
C LEU A 288 -11.56 -4.63 20.43
N VAL A 289 -11.75 -4.43 19.12
CA VAL A 289 -12.98 -3.85 18.56
C VAL A 289 -14.21 -4.68 18.94
N PHE A 290 -14.14 -6.00 18.86
CA PHE A 290 -15.25 -6.87 19.29
C PHE A 290 -15.53 -6.75 20.78
N ILE A 291 -14.50 -6.68 21.62
CA ILE A 291 -14.68 -6.52 23.07
C ILE A 291 -15.33 -5.17 23.40
N ILE A 292 -14.87 -4.08 22.77
CA ILE A 292 -15.46 -2.74 22.99
C ILE A 292 -16.88 -2.66 22.43
N GLY A 293 -17.14 -3.26 21.27
CA GLY A 293 -18.45 -3.20 20.61
C GLY A 293 -19.54 -4.06 21.24
N GLN A 294 -19.20 -4.95 22.18
CA GLN A 294 -20.17 -5.71 22.99
C GLN A 294 -20.54 -5.02 24.31
N ILE A 295 -19.98 -3.84 24.59
CA ILE A 295 -20.30 -2.99 25.75
C ILE A 295 -21.18 -1.84 25.28
#